data_AF-A0A382G6D9-F1
#
_entry.id   AF-A0A382G6D9-F1
#
_cell.length_a   1.000
_cell.length_b   1.000
_cell.length_c   1.000
_cell.angle_alpha   90.00
_cell.angle_beta   90.00
_cell.angle_gamma   90.00
#
_symmetry.space_group_name_H-M   'P 1'
#
loop_
_entity.id
_entity.type
_entity.pdbx_description
1 polymer ?
#
loop_
_entity_poly.entity_id
_entity_poly.type
_entity_poly.pdbx_seq_one_letter_code
_entity_poly.pdbx_strand_id
1 'polypeptide(L)'
;MTQSTPTAATDHQQLSVLMDVGEVLGSAANFEQALYQILETLCDRLQMRLGTLSLLQGEKEVAIDIAYGLSQDEIDRGRYKVGEGITGRVVASAKPVIVPRISSEPLFLDRTGARTTREKTQSS
;
A
#
# COMPACT_ATOMS: atom_id res chain seq x y z
N MET A 1 -5.63 -24.04 -20.90
CA MET A 1 -5.85 -23.98 -19.44
C MET A 1 -6.15 -22.53 -19.08
N THR A 2 -7.40 -22.28 -18.69
CA THR A 2 -7.97 -20.97 -18.38
C THR A 2 -7.29 -20.39 -17.14
N GLN A 3 -6.51 -19.32 -17.31
CA GLN A 3 -6.06 -18.52 -16.17
C GLN A 3 -7.27 -17.72 -15.68
N SER A 4 -7.74 -18.04 -14.47
CA SER A 4 -8.75 -17.27 -13.76
C SER A 4 -8.16 -15.88 -13.45
N THR A 5 -8.61 -14.87 -14.19
CA THR A 5 -8.40 -13.47 -13.84
C THR A 5 -9.01 -13.24 -12.45
N PRO A 6 -8.30 -12.62 -11.49
CA PRO A 6 -8.95 -12.20 -10.26
C PRO A 6 -10.11 -11.27 -10.62
N THR A 7 -11.28 -11.47 -10.02
CA THR A 7 -12.47 -10.64 -10.23
C THR A 7 -12.10 -9.19 -9.90
N ALA A 8 -11.75 -8.41 -10.91
CA ALA A 8 -11.55 -6.98 -10.76
C ALA A 8 -12.83 -6.37 -10.21
N ALA A 9 -12.71 -5.45 -9.25
CA ALA A 9 -13.85 -4.66 -8.78
C ALA A 9 -14.58 -4.06 -9.99
N THR A 10 -15.92 -4.15 -10.00
CA THR A 10 -16.70 -3.58 -11.10
C THR A 10 -16.50 -2.07 -11.15
N ASP A 11 -16.62 -1.46 -12.34
CA ASP A 11 -16.52 0.00 -12.49
C ASP A 11 -17.44 0.75 -11.51
N HIS A 12 -18.62 0.18 -11.22
CA HIS A 12 -19.56 0.71 -10.23
C HIS A 12 -19.03 0.64 -8.80
N GLN A 13 -18.41 -0.48 -8.41
CA GLN A 13 -17.79 -0.64 -7.09
C GLN A 13 -16.60 0.31 -6.92
N GLN A 14 -15.77 0.48 -7.94
CA GLN A 14 -14.65 1.42 -7.93
C GLN A 14 -15.14 2.86 -7.79
N LEU A 15 -16.19 3.24 -8.51
CA LEU A 15 -16.79 4.57 -8.41
C LEU A 15 -17.40 4.81 -7.02
N SER A 16 -18.10 3.83 -6.45
CA SER A 16 -18.62 3.93 -5.08
C SER A 16 -17.49 4.15 -4.07
N VAL A 17 -16.41 3.36 -4.14
CA VAL A 17 -15.26 3.54 -3.24
C VAL A 17 -14.62 4.91 -3.42
N LEU A 18 -14.53 5.42 -4.64
CA LEU A 18 -14.00 6.76 -4.89
C LEU A 18 -14.88 7.86 -4.27
N MET A 19 -16.21 7.70 -4.31
CA MET A 19 -17.13 8.62 -3.64
C MET A 19 -16.96 8.57 -2.11
N ASP A 20 -16.86 7.38 -1.54
CA ASP A 20 -16.64 7.17 -0.10
C ASP A 20 -15.34 7.85 0.35
N VAL A 21 -14.26 7.72 -0.43
CA VAL A 21 -12.98 8.40 -0.19
C VAL A 21 -13.14 9.92 -0.23
N GLY A 22 -13.90 10.45 -1.19
CA GLY A 22 -14.20 11.89 -1.28
C GLY A 22 -14.96 12.42 -0.07
N GLU A 23 -15.92 11.66 0.44
CA GLU A 23 -16.70 12.01 1.64
C GLU A 23 -15.84 12.02 2.91
N VAL A 24 -15.00 10.99 3.09
CA VAL A 24 -14.04 10.93 4.22
C VAL A 24 -13.12 12.14 4.19
N LEU A 25 -12.55 12.49 3.03
CA LEU A 25 -11.70 13.68 2.90
C LEU A 25 -12.44 14.99 3.17
N GLY A 26 -13.68 15.13 2.68
CA GLY A 26 -14.45 16.36 2.79
C GLY A 26 -14.98 16.67 4.19
N SER A 27 -15.12 15.64 5.04
CA SER A 27 -15.66 15.75 6.41
C SER A 27 -14.59 15.66 7.51
N ALA A 28 -13.34 15.38 7.13
CA ALA A 28 -12.25 15.14 8.08
C ALA A 28 -11.84 16.39 8.86
N ALA A 29 -11.93 16.33 10.19
CA ALA A 29 -11.29 17.29 11.09
C ALA A 29 -9.80 16.96 11.34
N ASN A 30 -9.44 15.67 11.24
CA ASN A 30 -8.07 15.18 11.36
C ASN A 30 -7.68 14.44 10.08
N PHE A 31 -6.67 14.96 9.39
CA PHE A 31 -6.23 14.47 8.09
C PHE A 31 -5.54 13.09 8.17
N GLU A 32 -4.75 12.84 9.22
CA GLU A 32 -4.06 11.56 9.41
C GLU A 32 -5.07 10.42 9.64
N GLN A 33 -6.07 10.69 10.48
CA GLN A 33 -7.16 9.74 10.72
C GLN A 33 -7.98 9.47 9.45
N ALA A 34 -8.22 10.50 8.63
CA ALA A 34 -8.92 10.35 7.35
C ALA A 34 -8.13 9.48 6.37
N LEU A 35 -6.82 9.70 6.25
CA LEU A 35 -5.96 8.87 5.41
C LEU A 35 -5.93 7.41 5.86
N TYR A 36 -5.93 7.15 7.17
CA TYR A 36 -6.06 5.80 7.70
C TYR A 36 -7.39 5.15 7.30
N GLN A 37 -8.52 5.85 7.50
CA GLN A 37 -9.85 5.36 7.11
C GLN A 37 -9.98 5.09 5.60
N ILE A 38 -9.31 5.90 4.78
CA ILE A 38 -9.23 5.67 3.33
C ILE A 38 -8.49 4.37 3.03
N LEU A 39 -7.32 4.15 3.63
CA LEU A 39 -6.56 2.90 3.43
C LEU A 39 -7.35 1.68 3.90
N GLU A 40 -8.03 1.77 5.04
CA GLU A 40 -8.95 0.74 5.55
C GLU A 40 -10.07 0.45 4.54
N THR A 41 -10.77 1.48 4.07
CA THR A 41 -11.86 1.36 3.07
C THR A 41 -11.37 0.69 1.78
N LEU A 42 -10.18 1.06 1.29
CA LEU A 42 -9.58 0.43 0.11
C LEU A 42 -9.28 -1.05 0.35
N CYS A 43 -8.77 -1.42 1.53
CA CYS A 43 -8.49 -2.80 1.88
C CYS A 43 -9.77 -3.65 1.98
N ASP A 44 -10.79 -3.13 2.66
CA ASP A 44 -12.04 -3.85 2.89
C ASP A 44 -12.86 -4.00 1.61
N ARG A 45 -12.90 -2.96 0.76
CA ARG A 45 -13.76 -2.92 -0.43
C ARG A 45 -13.08 -3.39 -1.70
N LEU A 46 -11.75 -3.33 -1.82
CA LEU A 46 -11.01 -3.69 -3.04
C LEU A 46 -10.08 -4.91 -2.87
N GLN A 47 -10.26 -5.68 -1.79
CA GLN A 47 -9.46 -6.88 -1.49
C GLN A 47 -7.95 -6.59 -1.37
N MET A 48 -7.57 -5.35 -1.03
CA MET A 48 -6.17 -5.04 -0.72
C MET A 48 -5.84 -5.61 0.66
N ARG A 49 -4.70 -6.29 0.77
CA ARG A 49 -4.28 -6.90 2.06
C ARG A 49 -3.50 -5.93 2.94
N LEU A 50 -2.83 -4.96 2.33
CA LEU A 50 -1.96 -3.98 2.97
C LEU A 50 -2.06 -2.67 2.22
N GLY A 51 -2.18 -1.57 2.96
CA GLY A 51 -2.16 -0.21 2.43
C GLY A 51 -1.14 0.62 3.20
N THR A 52 -0.32 1.40 2.50
CA THR A 52 0.69 2.26 3.12
C THR A 52 0.73 3.60 2.41
N LEU A 53 0.85 4.67 3.17
CA LEU A 53 1.20 6.00 2.69
C LEU A 53 2.59 6.34 3.21
N SER A 54 3.47 6.74 2.30
CA SER A 54 4.85 7.08 2.61
C SER A 54 5.16 8.51 2.20
N LEU A 55 5.84 9.23 3.07
CA LEU A 55 6.24 10.61 2.83
C LEU A 55 7.75 10.69 2.59
N LEU A 56 8.13 11.64 1.74
CA LEU A 56 9.52 12.00 1.53
C LEU A 56 10.01 12.80 2.75
N GLN A 57 11.04 12.29 3.42
CA GLN A 57 11.74 12.93 4.52
C GLN A 57 13.00 13.63 3.96
N GLY A 58 12.92 14.95 3.83
CA GLY A 58 13.96 15.75 3.18
C GLY A 58 14.00 15.49 1.67
N GLU A 59 15.19 15.22 1.12
CA GLU A 59 15.38 15.02 -0.32
C GLU A 59 15.78 13.58 -0.71
N LYS A 60 16.08 12.72 0.28
CA LYS A 60 16.80 11.46 0.03
C LYS A 60 16.15 10.22 0.62
N GLU A 61 15.25 10.36 1.58
CA GLU A 61 14.64 9.24 2.29
C GLU A 61 13.13 9.29 2.19
N VAL A 62 12.50 8.13 2.07
CA VAL A 62 11.05 7.94 2.04
C VAL A 62 10.72 6.97 3.16
N ALA A 63 9.79 7.34 4.04
CA ALA A 63 9.37 6.53 5.17
C ALA A 63 7.86 6.34 5.19
N ILE A 64 7.40 5.18 5.65
CA ILE A 64 5.97 4.94 5.90
C ILE A 64 5.54 5.83 7.07
N ASP A 65 4.46 6.58 6.85
CA ASP A 65 3.87 7.48 7.83
C ASP A 65 2.54 6.91 8.35
N ILE A 66 1.72 6.38 7.43
CA ILE A 66 0.44 5.75 7.75
C ILE A 66 0.38 4.38 7.09
N ALA A 67 -0.10 3.38 7.80
CA ALA A 67 -0.33 2.05 7.23
C ALA A 67 -1.57 1.37 7.82
N TYR A 68 -2.27 0.64 6.97
CA TYR A 68 -3.30 -0.31 7.34
C TYR A 68 -2.77 -1.74 7.19
N GLY A 69 -2.97 -2.53 8.24
CA GLY A 69 -2.52 -3.92 8.28
C GLY A 69 -1.01 -4.08 8.52
N LEU A 70 -0.31 -3.11 9.11
CA LEU A 70 1.07 -3.26 9.58
C LEU A 70 1.17 -3.04 11.09
N SER A 71 2.12 -3.71 11.75
CA SER A 71 2.51 -3.38 13.12
C SER A 71 3.41 -2.14 13.15
N GLN A 72 3.56 -1.51 14.33
CA GLN A 72 4.45 -0.36 14.48
C GLN A 72 5.90 -0.70 14.08
N ASP A 73 6.41 -1.86 14.50
CA ASP A 73 7.76 -2.30 14.12
C ASP A 73 7.90 -2.51 12.61
N GLU A 74 6.84 -2.96 11.92
CA GLU A 74 6.83 -3.11 10.46
C GLU A 74 6.83 -1.75 9.75
N ILE A 75 6.11 -0.76 10.30
CA ILE A 75 6.08 0.62 9.82
C ILE A 75 7.46 1.27 9.98
N ASP A 76 8.07 1.15 11.16
CA ASP A 76 9.36 1.78 11.48
C ASP A 76 10.50 1.27 10.59
N ARG A 77 10.43 0.00 10.17
CA ARG A 77 11.37 -0.61 9.20
C ARG A 77 11.14 -0.14 7.75
N GLY A 78 9.98 0.42 7.45
CA GLY A 78 9.56 0.86 6.11
C GLY A 78 10.25 2.13 5.61
N ARG A 79 11.58 2.11 5.54
CA ARG A 79 12.42 3.23 5.09
C ARG A 79 13.19 2.88 3.82
N TYR A 80 13.25 3.82 2.88
CA TYR A 80 13.80 3.62 1.54
C TYR A 80 14.58 4.87 1.10
N LYS A 81 15.68 4.71 0.37
CA LYS A 81 16.32 5.84 -0.31
C LYS A 81 15.61 6.17 -1.62
N VAL A 82 15.64 7.44 -2.04
CA VAL A 82 15.17 7.83 -3.39
C VAL A 82 15.98 7.07 -4.45
N GLY A 83 15.26 6.45 -5.39
CA GLY A 83 15.83 5.57 -6.42
C GLY A 83 16.08 4.11 -6.01
N GLU A 84 15.90 3.76 -4.73
CA GLU A 84 16.14 2.41 -4.20
C GLU A 84 14.89 1.52 -4.27
N GLY A 85 15.05 0.30 -4.79
CA GLY A 85 13.96 -0.67 -4.88
C GLY A 85 12.74 -0.15 -5.65
N ILE A 86 11.55 -0.72 -5.39
CA ILE A 86 10.32 -0.27 -6.05
C ILE A 86 9.88 1.10 -5.54
N THR A 87 9.72 1.27 -4.23
CA THR A 87 9.21 2.52 -3.62
C THR A 87 10.09 3.72 -3.96
N GLY A 88 11.40 3.60 -3.81
CA GLY A 88 12.34 4.68 -4.12
C GLY A 88 12.33 5.04 -5.61
N ARG A 89 12.16 4.07 -6.51
CA ARG A 89 12.04 4.32 -7.95
C ARG A 89 10.73 5.04 -8.31
N VAL A 90 9.62 4.70 -7.67
CA VAL A 90 8.34 5.43 -7.87
C VAL A 90 8.53 6.90 -7.51
N VAL A 91 9.15 7.19 -6.36
CA VAL A 91 9.44 8.56 -5.92
C VAL A 91 10.38 9.28 -6.89
N ALA A 92 11.46 8.62 -7.32
CA ALA A 92 12.42 9.22 -8.26
C ALA A 92 11.83 9.48 -9.66
N SER A 93 10.92 8.61 -10.13
CA SER A 93 10.38 8.67 -11.49
C SER A 93 9.04 9.40 -11.59
N ALA A 94 8.35 9.61 -10.47
CA ALA A 94 6.97 10.11 -10.41
C ALA A 94 5.98 9.30 -11.28
N LYS A 95 6.26 8.01 -11.50
CA LYS A 95 5.43 7.12 -12.32
C LYS A 95 4.94 5.92 -11.49
N PRO A 96 3.68 5.48 -11.69
CA PRO A 96 3.18 4.28 -11.04
C PRO A 96 3.92 3.03 -11.54
N VAL A 97 4.10 2.06 -10.65
CA VAL A 97 4.69 0.76 -10.96
C VAL A 97 3.74 -0.33 -10.50
N ILE A 98 3.39 -1.25 -11.41
CA ILE A 98 2.56 -2.41 -11.11
C ILE A 98 3.45 -3.65 -11.20
N VAL A 99 3.51 -4.40 -10.10
CA VAL A 99 4.29 -5.65 -10.01
C VAL A 99 3.30 -6.81 -9.89
N PRO A 100 3.10 -7.62 -10.96
CA PRO A 100 2.11 -8.71 -10.93
C PRO A 100 2.42 -9.79 -9.88
N ARG A 101 3.71 -10.01 -9.61
CA ARG A 101 4.18 -10.98 -8.62
C ARG A 101 5.43 -10.46 -7.92
N ILE A 102 5.28 -10.11 -6.65
CA ILE A 102 6.35 -9.55 -5.82
C ILE A 102 7.49 -10.56 -5.56
N SER A 103 7.19 -11.86 -5.47
CA SER A 103 8.18 -12.89 -5.19
C SER A 103 9.16 -13.12 -6.34
N SER A 104 8.83 -12.64 -7.54
CA SER A 104 9.70 -12.68 -8.72
C SER A 104 10.31 -11.32 -9.05
N GLU A 105 10.08 -10.29 -8.24
CA GLU A 105 10.56 -8.93 -8.49
C GLU A 105 11.87 -8.68 -7.73
N PRO A 106 13.03 -8.63 -8.40
CA PRO A 106 14.33 -8.50 -7.73
C PRO A 106 14.51 -7.18 -6.98
N LEU A 107 13.77 -6.13 -7.36
CA LEU A 107 13.83 -4.83 -6.70
C LEU A 107 12.86 -4.70 -5.51
N PHE A 108 12.10 -5.76 -5.21
CA PHE A 108 11.25 -5.79 -4.03
C PHE A 108 12.09 -6.11 -2.79
N LEU A 109 12.32 -5.10 -1.96
CA LEU A 109 13.22 -5.20 -0.80
C LEU A 109 12.58 -5.83 0.45
N ASP A 110 11.26 -6.00 0.47
CA ASP A 110 10.45 -6.43 1.62
C ASP A 110 10.85 -5.78 2.97
N ARG A 111 11.14 -4.46 2.96
CA ARG A 111 11.66 -3.74 4.14
C ARG A 111 10.79 -3.93 5.39
N THR A 112 9.47 -3.98 5.23
CA THR A 112 8.55 -4.15 6.35
C THR A 112 8.55 -5.60 6.88
N GLY A 113 8.87 -6.59 6.06
CA GLY A 113 8.83 -8.03 6.42
C GLY A 113 7.41 -8.58 6.64
N ALA A 114 6.39 -7.76 6.38
CA ALA A 114 5.01 -8.07 6.72
C ALA A 114 4.38 -9.16 5.85
N ARG A 115 5.02 -9.48 4.71
CA ARG A 115 4.53 -10.47 3.76
C ARG A 115 5.12 -11.85 4.04
N THR A 116 6.44 -11.94 4.26
CA THR A 116 7.08 -13.20 4.65
C THR A 116 6.62 -13.70 6.02
N THR A 117 6.33 -12.80 6.96
CA THR A 117 5.85 -13.19 8.30
C THR A 117 4.47 -13.83 8.24
N ARG A 118 3.57 -13.31 7.39
CA ARG A 118 2.20 -13.81 7.26
C ARG A 118 2.06 -15.10 6.46
N GLU A 119 3.00 -15.40 5.58
CA GLU A 119 3.06 -16.71 4.91
C GLU A 119 3.48 -17.82 5.89
N LYS A 120 4.30 -17.53 6.91
CA LYS A 120 4.69 -18.50 7.93
C LYS A 120 3.55 -18.86 8.89
N THR A 121 2.69 -17.91 9.25
CA THR A 121 1.59 -18.12 10.21
C THR A 121 0.40 -18.90 9.63
N GLN A 122 0.32 -19.11 8.31
CA GLN A 122 -0.73 -19.94 7.67
C GLN A 122 -0.29 -21.40 7.45
N SER A 123 0.91 -21.78 7.89
CA SER A 123 1.44 -23.16 7.79
C SER A 123 1.70 -23.80 9.16
N SER A 124 0.89 -23.47 10.17
CA SER A 124 0.89 -24.13 11.48
C SER A 124 -0.53 -24.37 11.96
#